data_AF-A0A8S3JL57-F1
#
_entry.id   AF-A0A8S3JL57-F1
#
_cell.length_a   1.000
_cell.length_b   1.000
_cell.length_c   1.000
_cell.angle_alpha   90.00
_cell.angle_beta   90.00
_cell.angle_gamma   90.00
#
_symmetry.space_group_name_H-M   'P 1'
#
loop_
_entity.id
_entity.type
_entity.pdbx_description
1 polymer ?
#
loop_
_entity_poly.entity_id
_entity_poly.type
_entity_poly.pdbx_seq_one_letter_code
_entity_poly.pdbx_strand_id
1 'polypeptide(L)'
;RWQHMYRSTDTIDLKTPAGRPRIIRTKSLIRKVKNRFIYKGRQSARILVDSRGISKGTIGRIIHEDLHLHAYRVIVESNLNDEHK
;
A
#
# COMPACT_ATOMS: atom_id res chain seq x y z
N ARG A 1 16.24 28.83 1.68
CA ARG A 1 16.49 27.40 2.02
C ARG A 1 17.48 26.74 1.06
N TRP A 2 17.25 26.77 -0.27
CA TRP A 2 18.18 26.22 -1.27
C TRP A 2 19.50 27.01 -1.41
N GLN A 3 19.46 28.35 -1.32
CA GLN A 3 20.67 29.19 -1.35
C GLN A 3 21.66 28.86 -0.23
N HIS A 4 21.15 28.50 0.95
CA HIS A 4 22.00 28.14 2.08
C HIS A 4 22.67 26.80 1.87
N MET A 5 21.97 25.81 1.30
CA MET A 5 22.56 24.52 0.91
C MET A 5 23.64 24.69 -0.14
N TYR A 6 23.37 25.45 -1.22
CA TYR A 6 24.35 25.71 -2.27
C TYR A 6 25.63 26.35 -1.72
N ARG A 7 25.51 27.34 -0.84
CA ARG A 7 26.67 27.98 -0.20
C ARG A 7 27.50 27.05 0.69
N SER A 8 26.91 25.98 1.23
CA SER A 8 27.59 25.06 2.15
C SER A 8 28.09 23.77 1.50
N THR A 9 27.41 23.26 0.47
CA THR A 9 27.72 21.95 -0.14
C THR A 9 27.94 22.02 -1.66
N ASP A 10 27.89 23.21 -2.26
CA ASP A 10 28.03 23.49 -3.71
C ASP A 10 27.11 22.65 -4.61
N THR A 11 26.06 22.11 -4.00
CA THR A 11 25.13 21.17 -4.61
C THR A 11 23.72 21.46 -4.12
N ILE A 12 22.78 21.45 -5.07
CA ILE A 12 21.36 21.64 -4.78
C ILE A 12 20.72 20.26 -4.83
N ASP A 13 20.64 19.59 -3.68
CA ASP A 13 19.85 18.37 -3.57
C ASP A 13 18.36 18.72 -3.47
N LEU A 14 17.64 18.55 -4.58
CA LEU A 14 16.19 18.73 -4.65
C LEU A 14 15.42 17.49 -4.18
N LYS A 15 16.12 16.44 -3.71
CA LYS A 15 15.45 15.24 -3.21
C LYS A 15 14.57 15.60 -2.02
N THR A 16 13.33 15.13 -2.07
CA THR A 16 12.42 15.23 -0.94
C THR A 16 12.99 14.37 0.20
N PRO A 17 13.11 14.90 1.44
CA PRO A 17 13.63 14.11 2.55
C PRO A 17 12.76 12.87 2.76
N ALA A 18 13.40 11.76 3.12
CA ALA A 18 12.70 10.53 3.45
C ALA A 18 11.69 10.81 4.56
N GLY A 19 10.40 10.56 4.28
CA GLY A 19 9.33 10.79 5.23
C GLY A 19 9.41 9.87 6.45
N ARG A 20 8.51 10.08 7.41
CA ARG A 20 8.43 9.27 8.63
C ARG A 20 8.29 7.78 8.30
N PRO A 21 9.09 6.89 8.92
CA PRO A 21 9.03 5.46 8.66
C PRO A 21 7.65 4.89 9.01
N ARG A 22 7.14 4.00 8.15
CA ARG A 22 5.82 3.36 8.29
C ARG A 22 5.87 2.19 9.27
N ILE A 23 6.06 2.48 10.55
CA ILE A 23 6.26 1.47 11.62
C ILE A 23 5.10 0.45 11.67
N ILE A 24 3.86 0.89 11.44
CA ILE A 24 2.66 0.05 11.56
C ILE A 24 2.43 -0.83 10.32
N ARG A 25 2.81 -0.37 9.11
CA ARG A 25 2.58 -1.09 7.83
C ARG A 25 3.73 -2.04 7.51
N THR A 26 3.98 -2.98 8.41
CA THR A 26 4.99 -4.02 8.19
C THR A 26 4.58 -4.97 7.06
N LYS A 27 5.57 -5.54 6.36
CA LYS A 27 5.31 -6.54 5.30
C LYS A 27 4.50 -7.74 5.80
N SER A 28 4.72 -8.15 7.06
CA SER A 28 3.98 -9.26 7.67
C SER A 28 2.49 -8.91 7.82
N LEU A 29 2.19 -7.68 8.21
CA LEU A 29 0.82 -7.21 8.33
C LEU A 29 0.12 -7.16 6.98
N ILE A 30 0.79 -6.62 5.95
CA ILE A 30 0.24 -6.53 4.59
C ILE A 30 -0.10 -7.93 4.06
N ARG A 31 0.80 -8.91 4.20
CA ARG A 31 0.55 -10.31 3.83
C ARG A 31 -0.64 -10.89 4.58
N LYS A 32 -0.71 -10.63 5.88
CA LYS A 32 -1.80 -11.06 6.76
C LYS A 32 -3.16 -10.47 6.36
N VAL A 33 -3.21 -9.22 5.89
CA VAL A 33 -4.42 -8.61 5.33
C VAL A 33 -4.77 -9.23 3.98
N LYS A 34 -3.80 -9.39 3.07
CA LYS A 34 -3.98 -10.03 1.75
C LYS A 34 -4.57 -11.44 1.87
N ASN A 35 -3.95 -12.28 2.70
CA ASN A 35 -4.39 -13.66 2.90
C ASN A 35 -5.84 -13.72 3.41
N ARG A 36 -6.25 -12.76 4.24
CA ARG A 36 -7.62 -12.76 4.77
C ARG A 36 -8.66 -12.54 3.68
N PHE A 37 -8.37 -11.70 2.69
CA PHE A 37 -9.24 -11.53 1.52
C PHE A 37 -9.30 -12.79 0.66
N ILE A 38 -8.19 -13.52 0.52
CA ILE A 38 -8.14 -14.78 -0.24
C ILE A 38 -9.00 -15.86 0.44
N TYR A 39 -8.84 -16.06 1.76
CA TYR A 39 -9.48 -17.19 2.46
C TYR A 39 -10.92 -16.93 2.90
N LYS A 40 -11.29 -15.69 3.26
CA LYS A 40 -12.63 -15.36 3.80
C LYS A 40 -13.50 -14.60 2.79
N GLY A 41 -12.98 -14.26 1.61
CA GLY A 41 -13.72 -13.50 0.59
C GLY A 41 -13.93 -12.03 0.96
N ARG A 42 -15.05 -11.44 0.48
CA ARG A 42 -15.40 -10.03 0.73
C ARG A 42 -15.60 -9.76 2.23
N GLN A 43 -14.70 -8.99 2.83
CA GLN A 43 -14.83 -8.49 4.20
C GLN A 43 -14.82 -6.96 4.24
N SER A 44 -15.61 -6.38 5.14
CA SER A 44 -15.58 -4.95 5.38
C SER A 44 -14.32 -4.55 6.17
N ALA A 45 -13.84 -3.32 5.95
CA ALA A 45 -12.70 -2.78 6.69
C ALA A 45 -12.93 -2.80 8.21
N ARG A 46 -14.19 -2.68 8.66
CA ARG A 46 -14.57 -2.71 10.09
C ARG A 46 -14.26 -4.06 10.74
N ILE A 47 -14.55 -5.16 10.07
CA ILE A 47 -14.25 -6.52 10.56
C ILE A 47 -12.73 -6.72 10.65
N LEU A 48 -11.99 -6.18 9.68
CA LEU A 48 -10.53 -6.28 9.66
C LEU A 48 -9.89 -5.51 10.82
N VAL A 49 -10.45 -4.34 11.16
CA VAL A 49 -10.04 -3.50 12.30
C VAL A 49 -10.19 -4.26 13.60
N ASP A 50 -11.39 -4.78 13.91
CA ASP A 50 -11.64 -5.53 15.14
C ASP A 50 -10.73 -6.74 15.27
N SER A 51 -10.51 -7.46 14.16
CA SER A 51 -9.73 -8.68 14.19
C SER A 51 -8.22 -8.51 14.42
N ARG A 52 -7.70 -7.28 14.26
CA ARG A 52 -6.25 -7.02 14.34
C ARG A 52 -5.87 -5.86 15.27
N GLY A 53 -6.83 -5.10 15.79
CA GLY A 53 -6.58 -3.95 16.65
C GLY A 53 -5.90 -2.78 15.91
N ILE A 54 -6.17 -2.63 14.62
CA ILE A 54 -5.51 -1.63 13.76
C ILE A 54 -6.51 -0.57 13.34
N SER A 55 -6.09 0.69 13.27
CA SER A 55 -6.97 1.77 12.86
C SER A 55 -7.58 1.55 11.45
N LYS A 56 -8.83 1.97 11.27
CA LYS A 56 -9.54 1.92 9.98
C LYS A 56 -8.75 2.63 8.87
N GLY A 57 -8.13 3.76 9.18
CA GLY A 57 -7.30 4.52 8.23
C GLY A 57 -6.08 3.74 7.77
N THR A 58 -5.41 3.03 8.68
CA THR A 58 -4.27 2.18 8.33
C THR A 58 -4.70 1.03 7.41
N ILE A 59 -5.83 0.36 7.72
CA ILE A 59 -6.36 -0.71 6.87
C ILE A 59 -6.75 -0.19 5.49
N GLY A 60 -7.42 0.97 5.41
CA GLY A 60 -7.76 1.61 4.14
C GLY A 60 -6.52 1.91 3.30
N ARG A 61 -5.46 2.45 3.92
CA ARG A 61 -4.19 2.69 3.23
C ARG A 61 -3.50 1.39 2.78
N ILE A 62 -3.56 0.32 3.56
CA ILE A 62 -3.03 -0.99 3.12
C ILE A 62 -3.78 -1.49 1.89
N ILE A 63 -5.11 -1.41 1.91
CA ILE A 63 -5.95 -1.87 0.79
C ILE A 63 -5.67 -1.05 -0.48
N HIS A 64 -5.63 0.28 -0.38
CA HIS A 64 -5.49 1.16 -1.54
C HIS A 64 -4.04 1.36 -2.01
N GLU A 65 -3.11 1.60 -1.08
CA GLU A 65 -1.72 1.92 -1.44
C GLU A 65 -0.80 0.71 -1.50
N ASP A 66 -0.92 -0.28 -0.59
CA ASP A 66 -0.02 -1.45 -0.60
C ASP A 66 -0.52 -2.58 -1.50
N LEU A 67 -1.84 -2.84 -1.46
CA LEU A 67 -2.44 -3.96 -2.19
C LEU A 67 -3.04 -3.53 -3.54
N HIS A 68 -3.12 -2.22 -3.81
CA HIS A 68 -3.69 -1.65 -5.03
C HIS A 68 -5.10 -2.20 -5.37
N LEU A 69 -5.86 -2.54 -4.33
CA LEU A 69 -7.24 -3.02 -4.45
C LEU A 69 -8.17 -1.82 -4.52
N HIS A 70 -8.58 -1.47 -5.73
CA HIS A 70 -9.54 -0.40 -5.98
C HIS A 70 -10.91 -0.99 -6.28
N ALA A 71 -11.97 -0.44 -5.68
CA ALA A 71 -13.33 -0.95 -5.83
C ALA A 71 -13.81 -1.01 -7.30
N TYR A 72 -13.28 -0.13 -8.15
CA TYR A 72 -13.60 -0.04 -9.57
C TYR A 72 -12.69 -0.88 -10.49
N ARG A 73 -11.60 -1.46 -9.96
CA ARG A 73 -10.74 -2.38 -10.72
C ARG A 73 -11.11 -3.81 -10.37
N VAL A 74 -12.07 -4.36 -11.13
CA VAL A 74 -12.22 -5.81 -11.22
C VAL A 74 -11.03 -6.32 -12.02
N ILE A 75 -10.06 -6.94 -11.36
CA ILE A 75 -9.00 -7.68 -12.05
C ILE A 75 -9.66 -8.98 -12.50
N VAL A 76 -10.29 -8.95 -13.68
CA VAL A 76 -10.63 -10.18 -14.39
C VAL A 76 -9.29 -10.67 -14.93
N GLU A 77 -8.75 -11.74 -14.34
CA GLU A 77 -7.63 -12.43 -14.98
C GLU A 77 -8.14 -12.90 -16.35
N SER A 78 -7.57 -12.35 -17.42
CA SER A 78 -7.88 -12.77 -18.78
C SER A 78 -7.50 -14.23 -18.91
N ASN A 79 -8.50 -15.08 -19.15
CA ASN A 79 -8.31 -16.50 -19.41
C ASN A 79 -7.61 -16.62 -20.77
N LEU A 80 -6.28 -16.58 -20.77
CA LEU A 80 -5.46 -16.82 -21.95
C LEU A 80 -5.58 -18.31 -22.29
N ASN A 81 -6.64 -18.68 -23.00
CA ASN A 81 -6.67 -19.94 -23.71
C ASN A 81 -5.74 -19.82 -24.92
N ASP A 82 -4.95 -20.86 -25.17
CA ASP A 82 -3.99 -21.04 -26.27
C ASP A 82 -4.65 -21.14 -27.66
N GLU A 83 -5.68 -20.32 -27.94
CA GLU A 83 -6.40 -20.29 -29.23
C GLU A 83 -6.03 -19.09 -30.10
N HIS A 84 -5.00 -18.33 -29.74
CA HIS A 84 -4.41 -17.32 -30.63
C HIS A 84 -3.10 -17.86 -31.21
N LYS A 85 -3.25 -18.70 -32.23
CA LYS A 85 -2.17 -19.15 -33.12
C LYS A 85 -2.16 -18.33 -34.40
#